data_AF-A0A8T4XV21-F1
#
_entry.id   AF-A0A8T4XV21-F1
#
_cell.length_a   1.000
_cell.length_b   1.000
_cell.length_c   1.000
_cell.angle_alpha   90.00
_cell.angle_beta   90.00
_cell.angle_gamma   90.00
#
_symmetry.space_group_name_H-M   'P 1'
#
loop_
_entity.id
_entity.type
_entity.pdbx_description
1 polymer ?
#
loop_
_entity_poly.entity_id
_entity_poly.type
_entity_poly.pdbx_seq_one_letter_code
_entity_poly.pdbx_strand_id
1 'polypeptide(L)'
;MKIKMVASTTVGLIKHLLSEAEDLLAKKDSLQSSEKLYKAAEECIKILSERFNLEESKTAEERGRWTVTLLERAVGKLVDKIGIDVQLEWDAANYLHVWGFHEAKLDAEDVRRRMPIIKKLIELTEKV
;
A
#
# COMPACT_ATOMS: atom_id res chain seq x y z
N MET A 1 -7.42 -20.18 20.88
CA MET A 1 -8.42 -19.13 20.60
C MET A 1 -7.76 -17.75 20.73
N LYS A 2 -7.11 -17.26 19.66
CA LYS A 2 -6.52 -15.90 19.58
C LYS A 2 -6.58 -15.43 18.13
N ILE A 3 -7.77 -15.21 17.58
CA ILE A 3 -7.93 -14.64 16.24
C ILE A 3 -9.14 -13.72 16.28
N LYS A 4 -9.03 -12.56 16.92
CA LYS A 4 -10.02 -11.47 16.80
C LYS A 4 -9.47 -10.05 17.01
N MET A 5 -8.17 -9.86 17.30
CA MET A 5 -7.62 -8.52 17.58
C MET A 5 -6.87 -7.83 16.42
N VAL A 6 -6.57 -8.50 15.31
CA VAL A 6 -5.69 -7.92 14.27
C VAL A 6 -6.46 -7.04 13.27
N ALA A 7 -7.71 -7.36 12.95
CA ALA A 7 -8.45 -6.69 11.87
C ALA A 7 -8.85 -5.23 12.16
N SER A 8 -9.00 -4.82 13.43
CA SER A 8 -9.42 -3.46 13.81
C SER A 8 -8.27 -2.44 13.79
N THR A 9 -7.02 -2.90 13.80
CA THR A 9 -5.84 -2.01 13.94
C THR A 9 -5.26 -1.62 12.58
N THR A 10 -5.42 -2.46 11.54
CA THR A 10 -4.74 -2.29 10.24
C THR A 10 -5.39 -1.24 9.33
N VAL A 11 -6.73 -1.14 9.30
CA VAL A 11 -7.41 -0.07 8.53
C VAL A 11 -7.17 1.31 9.14
N GLY A 12 -7.09 1.39 10.48
CA GLY A 12 -6.73 2.63 11.17
C GLY A 12 -5.32 3.12 10.79
N LEU A 13 -4.36 2.20 10.63
CA LEU A 13 -3.02 2.52 10.17
C LEU A 13 -3.01 3.10 8.74
N ILE A 14 -3.74 2.48 7.80
CA ILE A 14 -3.83 2.97 6.41
C ILE A 14 -4.38 4.41 6.37
N LYS A 15 -5.45 4.68 7.13
CA LYS A 15 -6.04 6.03 7.22
C LYS A 15 -5.05 7.04 7.80
N HIS A 16 -4.33 6.64 8.84
CA HIS A 16 -3.30 7.48 9.45
C HIS A 16 -2.18 7.82 8.46
N LEU A 17 -1.66 6.81 7.74
CA LEU A 17 -0.63 7.00 6.72
C LEU A 17 -1.10 7.92 5.59
N LEU A 18 -2.34 7.76 5.13
CA LEU A 18 -2.91 8.64 4.10
C LEU A 18 -3.04 10.08 4.59
N SER A 19 -3.58 10.28 5.80
CA SER A 19 -3.71 11.61 6.40
C SER A 19 -2.34 12.27 6.58
N GLU A 20 -1.34 11.52 7.05
CA GLU A 20 0.03 12.03 7.19
C GLU A 20 0.64 12.40 5.83
N ALA A 21 0.42 11.59 4.80
CA ALA A 21 0.87 11.89 3.45
C ALA A 21 0.25 13.19 2.89
N GLU A 22 -1.02 13.46 3.17
CA GLU A 22 -1.73 14.69 2.79
C GLU A 22 -1.15 15.91 3.51
N ASP A 23 -0.91 15.81 4.82
CA ASP A 23 -0.28 16.86 5.63
C ASP A 23 1.14 17.18 5.15
N LEU A 24 1.91 16.15 4.77
CA LEU A 24 3.26 16.31 4.21
C LEU A 24 3.22 17.01 2.86
N LEU A 25 2.24 16.71 1.98
CA LEU A 25 2.08 17.45 0.72
C LEU A 25 1.68 18.90 0.94
N ALA A 26 0.83 19.20 1.93
CA ALA A 26 0.49 20.57 2.28
C ALA A 26 1.73 21.38 2.67
N LYS A 27 2.73 20.72 3.28
CA LYS A 27 4.05 21.27 3.64
C LYS A 27 5.09 21.18 2.52
N LYS A 28 4.71 20.69 1.34
CA LYS A 28 5.59 20.41 0.18
C LYS A 28 6.70 19.38 0.44
N ASP A 29 6.55 18.54 1.46
CA ASP A 29 7.45 17.42 1.73
C ASP A 29 7.09 16.21 0.85
N SER A 30 7.54 16.27 -0.40
CA SER A 30 7.24 15.28 -1.43
C SER A 30 7.92 13.94 -1.16
N LEU A 31 9.12 13.97 -0.55
CA LEU A 31 9.91 12.79 -0.23
C LEU A 31 9.20 11.94 0.84
N GLN A 32 8.80 12.54 1.95
CA GLN A 32 8.12 11.81 3.01
C GLN A 32 6.69 11.45 2.63
N SER A 33 5.99 12.29 1.87
CA SER A 33 4.64 11.95 1.40
C SER A 33 4.66 10.71 0.48
N SER A 34 5.64 10.63 -0.43
CA SER A 34 5.82 9.47 -1.31
C SER A 34 5.98 8.17 -0.52
N GLU A 35 6.79 8.20 0.53
CA GLU A 35 7.02 7.06 1.41
C GLU A 35 5.76 6.64 2.18
N LYS A 36 4.96 7.61 2.66
CA LYS A 36 3.72 7.32 3.38
C LYS A 36 2.66 6.72 2.46
N LEU A 37 2.55 7.21 1.23
CA LEU A 37 1.66 6.64 0.22
C LEU A 37 2.07 5.22 -0.18
N TYR A 38 3.36 4.96 -0.37
CA TYR A 38 3.86 3.60 -0.61
C TYR A 38 3.52 2.66 0.55
N LYS A 39 3.77 3.08 1.79
CA LYS A 39 3.42 2.28 2.98
C LYS A 39 1.93 2.00 3.10
N ALA A 40 1.08 2.97 2.78
CA ALA A 40 -0.37 2.77 2.77
C ALA A 40 -0.77 1.68 1.74
N ALA A 41 -0.19 1.72 0.53
CA ALA A 41 -0.42 0.70 -0.48
C ALA A 41 0.13 -0.67 -0.06
N GLU A 42 1.32 -0.73 0.54
CA GLU A 42 1.92 -1.96 1.07
C GLU A 42 0.99 -2.63 2.09
N GLU A 43 0.46 -1.87 3.06
CA GLU A 43 -0.50 -2.39 4.03
C GLU A 43 -1.80 -2.87 3.37
N CYS A 44 -2.26 -2.19 2.31
CA CYS A 44 -3.42 -2.65 1.54
C CYS A 44 -3.17 -4.03 0.90
N ILE A 45 -2.02 -4.23 0.25
CA ILE A 45 -1.66 -5.52 -0.36
C ILE A 45 -1.58 -6.63 0.70
N LYS A 46 -1.02 -6.34 1.89
CA LYS A 46 -0.97 -7.30 3.00
C LYS A 46 -2.38 -7.72 3.45
N ILE A 47 -3.25 -6.74 3.72
CA ILE A 47 -4.64 -7.00 4.16
C ILE A 47 -5.42 -7.78 3.10
N LEU A 48 -5.35 -7.37 1.83
CA LEU A 48 -6.03 -8.07 0.75
C LEU A 48 -5.51 -9.52 0.63
N SER A 49 -4.19 -9.71 0.75
CA SER A 49 -3.60 -11.05 0.74
C SER A 49 -4.12 -11.95 1.86
N GLU A 50 -4.28 -11.40 3.07
CA GLU A 50 -4.89 -12.11 4.20
C GLU A 50 -6.36 -12.46 3.90
N ARG A 51 -7.16 -11.50 3.42
CA ARG A 51 -8.60 -11.69 3.17
C ARG A 51 -8.89 -12.68 2.06
N PHE A 52 -8.06 -12.71 1.02
CA PHE A 52 -8.14 -13.70 -0.06
C PHE A 52 -7.38 -15.00 0.24
N ASN A 53 -6.88 -15.18 1.46
CA ASN A 53 -6.17 -16.37 1.93
C ASN A 53 -5.02 -16.78 1.01
N LEU A 54 -4.21 -15.81 0.59
CA LEU A 54 -3.06 -16.04 -0.27
C LEU A 54 -1.91 -16.70 0.51
N GLU A 55 -1.22 -17.65 -0.13
CA GLU A 55 -0.05 -18.34 0.44
C GLU A 55 1.11 -17.36 0.78
N GLU A 56 1.19 -16.22 0.10
CA GLU A 56 2.14 -15.15 0.36
C GLU A 56 2.00 -14.59 1.78
N SER A 57 0.74 -14.45 2.25
CA SER A 57 0.46 -13.99 3.61
C SER A 57 0.93 -14.99 4.65
N LYS A 58 0.67 -16.29 4.43
CA LYS A 58 1.13 -17.37 5.31
C LYS A 58 2.66 -17.45 5.32
N THR A 59 3.27 -17.34 4.14
CA THR A 59 4.73 -17.32 4.00
C THR A 59 5.35 -16.13 4.73
N ALA A 60 4.72 -14.95 4.69
CA ALA A 60 5.18 -13.78 5.43
C ALA A 60 5.06 -13.95 6.94
N GLU A 61 3.96 -14.55 7.42
CA GLU A 61 3.75 -14.90 8.83
C GLU A 61 4.81 -15.89 9.32
N GLU A 62 5.05 -16.98 8.59
CA GLU A 62 6.08 -17.99 8.90
C GLU A 62 7.49 -17.38 8.96
N ARG A 63 7.78 -16.42 8.07
CA ARG A 63 9.08 -15.72 8.02
C ARG A 63 9.17 -14.55 9.00
N GLY A 64 8.07 -14.17 9.65
CA GLY A 64 7.96 -12.99 10.50
C GLY A 64 8.15 -11.65 9.77
N ARG A 65 8.12 -11.64 8.43
CA ARG A 65 8.27 -10.43 7.62
C ARG A 65 7.73 -10.57 6.20
N TRP A 66 7.24 -9.46 5.66
CA TRP A 66 7.01 -9.28 4.23
C TRP A 66 8.31 -8.87 3.53
N THR A 67 8.49 -9.33 2.30
CA THR A 67 9.54 -8.85 1.38
C THR A 67 8.91 -8.26 0.14
N VAL A 68 9.61 -7.39 -0.57
CA VAL A 68 9.13 -6.83 -1.85
C VAL A 68 8.78 -7.95 -2.83
N THR A 69 9.56 -9.02 -2.89
CA THR A 69 9.25 -10.20 -3.73
C THR A 69 7.95 -10.90 -3.33
N LEU A 70 7.61 -10.95 -2.04
CA LEU A 70 6.33 -11.51 -1.60
C LEU A 70 5.16 -10.59 -1.95
N LEU A 71 5.33 -9.27 -1.79
CA LEU A 71 4.33 -8.28 -2.19
C LEU A 71 4.06 -8.34 -3.69
N GLU A 72 5.09 -8.41 -4.52
CA GLU A 72 4.96 -8.52 -5.98
C GLU A 72 4.17 -9.77 -6.41
N ARG A 73 4.47 -10.91 -5.78
CA ARG A 73 3.73 -12.16 -6.04
C ARG A 73 2.29 -12.08 -5.58
N ALA A 74 2.04 -11.44 -4.43
CA ALA A 74 0.70 -11.23 -3.92
C ALA A 74 -0.11 -10.34 -4.87
N VAL A 75 0.47 -9.25 -5.39
CA VAL A 75 -0.17 -8.37 -6.37
C VAL A 75 -0.61 -9.16 -7.60
N GLY A 76 0.25 -10.00 -8.19
CA GLY A 76 -0.13 -10.83 -9.33
C GLY A 76 -1.34 -11.73 -9.04
N LYS A 77 -1.40 -12.36 -7.85
CA LYS A 77 -2.55 -13.19 -7.46
C LYS A 77 -3.80 -12.38 -7.13
N LEU A 78 -3.65 -11.16 -6.61
CA LEU A 78 -4.76 -10.25 -6.36
C LEU A 78 -5.33 -9.73 -7.69
N VAL A 79 -4.49 -9.51 -8.70
CA VAL A 79 -4.92 -9.18 -10.06
C VAL A 79 -5.81 -10.27 -10.63
N ASP A 80 -5.41 -11.54 -10.51
CA ASP A 80 -6.22 -12.68 -10.97
C ASP A 80 -7.59 -12.77 -10.25
N LYS A 81 -7.69 -12.26 -9.02
CA LYS A 81 -8.89 -12.36 -8.17
C LYS A 81 -9.81 -11.13 -8.23
N ILE A 82 -9.23 -9.95 -8.35
CA ILE A 82 -9.92 -8.66 -8.20
C ILE A 82 -9.97 -7.90 -9.53
N GLY A 83 -8.86 -7.92 -10.29
CA GLY A 83 -8.73 -7.21 -11.55
C GLY A 83 -7.42 -6.43 -11.67
N ILE A 84 -7.14 -5.97 -12.89
CA ILE A 84 -5.88 -5.33 -13.27
C ILE A 84 -5.59 -4.03 -12.54
N ASP A 85 -6.61 -3.36 -12.01
CA ASP A 85 -6.46 -2.10 -11.28
C ASP A 85 -5.48 -2.24 -10.10
N VAL A 86 -5.46 -3.39 -9.41
CA VAL A 86 -4.52 -3.68 -8.32
C VAL A 86 -3.05 -3.53 -8.76
N GLN A 87 -2.73 -3.96 -9.98
CA GLN A 87 -1.38 -3.76 -10.55
C GLN A 87 -1.10 -2.27 -10.79
N LEU A 88 -2.06 -1.54 -11.36
CA LEU A 88 -1.90 -0.10 -11.64
C LEU A 88 -1.66 0.70 -10.35
N GLU A 89 -2.36 0.34 -9.27
CA GLU A 89 -2.17 0.96 -7.97
C GLU A 89 -0.82 0.61 -7.33
N TRP A 90 -0.40 -0.65 -7.43
CA TRP A 90 0.91 -1.09 -6.95
C TRP A 90 2.08 -0.46 -7.73
N ASP A 91 1.96 -0.35 -9.06
CA ASP A 91 2.96 0.29 -9.91
C ASP A 91 3.10 1.78 -9.58
N ALA A 92 1.99 2.47 -9.32
CA ALA A 92 2.00 3.86 -8.86
C ALA A 92 2.69 3.99 -7.49
N ALA A 93 2.44 3.06 -6.56
CA ALA A 93 3.10 3.01 -5.25
C ALA A 93 4.62 2.78 -5.38
N ASN A 94 5.05 1.82 -6.20
CA ASN A 94 6.47 1.58 -6.47
C ASN A 94 7.14 2.78 -7.11
N TYR A 95 6.47 3.46 -8.04
CA TYR A 95 6.99 4.67 -8.64
C TYR A 95 7.22 5.77 -7.59
N LEU A 96 6.27 5.96 -6.67
CA LEU A 96 6.43 6.89 -5.54
C LEU A 96 7.59 6.48 -4.63
N HIS A 97 7.72 5.20 -4.31
CA HIS A 97 8.79 4.71 -3.45
C HIS A 97 10.18 4.90 -4.07
N VAL A 98 10.36 4.50 -5.33
CA VAL A 98 11.65 4.60 -6.02
C VAL A 98 11.95 6.06 -6.36
N TRP A 99 11.11 6.71 -7.18
CA TRP A 99 11.41 8.04 -7.70
C TRP A 99 11.19 9.15 -6.68
N GLY A 100 10.23 8.97 -5.76
CA GLY A 100 9.89 9.97 -4.74
C GLY A 100 10.76 9.85 -3.49
N PHE A 101 10.81 8.66 -2.88
CA PHE A 101 11.53 8.47 -1.61
C PHE A 101 13.02 8.20 -1.78
N HIS A 102 13.40 7.22 -2.62
CA HIS A 102 14.80 6.83 -2.78
C HIS A 102 15.60 7.82 -3.64
N GLU A 103 15.05 8.25 -4.77
CA GLU A 103 15.77 9.09 -5.73
C GLU A 103 15.51 10.60 -5.55
N ALA A 104 14.51 10.97 -4.74
CA ALA A 104 14.12 12.35 -4.46
C ALA A 104 13.91 13.22 -5.73
N LYS A 105 13.27 12.63 -6.76
CA LYS A 105 13.06 13.28 -8.07
C LYS A 105 11.66 13.86 -8.28
N LEU A 106 10.71 13.51 -7.42
CA LEU A 106 9.33 13.95 -7.56
C LEU A 106 9.06 15.21 -6.75
N ASP A 107 8.35 16.15 -7.36
CA ASP A 107 7.80 17.30 -6.67
C ASP A 107 6.40 17.02 -6.08
N ALA A 108 5.83 18.02 -5.40
CA ALA A 108 4.55 17.85 -4.73
C ALA A 108 3.40 17.60 -5.72
N GLU A 109 3.48 18.14 -6.95
CA GLU A 109 2.48 17.92 -7.99
C GLU A 109 2.61 16.51 -8.61
N ASP A 110 3.82 15.99 -8.78
CA ASP A 110 4.07 14.63 -9.23
C ASP A 110 3.47 13.60 -8.27
N VAL A 111 3.62 13.83 -6.96
CA VAL A 111 3.05 12.99 -5.90
C VAL A 111 1.53 13.17 -5.84
N ARG A 112 1.02 14.41 -5.89
CA ARG A 112 -0.43 14.71 -5.86
C ARG A 112 -1.18 14.03 -7.01
N ARG A 113 -0.57 13.96 -8.20
CA ARG A 113 -1.17 13.26 -9.36
C ARG A 113 -1.38 11.76 -9.14
N ARG A 114 -0.59 11.13 -8.27
CA ARG A 114 -0.66 9.68 -7.98
C ARG A 114 -1.47 9.33 -6.74
N MET A 115 -1.65 10.27 -5.83
CA MET A 115 -2.43 10.05 -4.61
C MET A 115 -3.86 9.50 -4.86
N PRO A 116 -4.64 9.97 -5.86
CA PRO A 116 -5.95 9.38 -6.15
C PRO A 116 -5.89 7.90 -6.53
N ILE A 117 -4.79 7.45 -7.14
CA ILE A 117 -4.58 6.05 -7.50
C ILE A 117 -4.43 5.23 -6.21
N ILE A 118 -3.60 5.68 -5.26
CA ILE A 118 -3.44 5.01 -3.96
C ILE A 118 -4.76 4.99 -3.17
N LYS A 119 -5.54 6.08 -3.21
CA LYS A 119 -6.85 6.14 -2.58
C LYS A 119 -7.82 5.08 -3.11
N LYS A 120 -7.80 4.75 -4.40
CA LYS A 120 -8.62 3.66 -4.96
C LYS A 120 -8.29 2.30 -4.36
N LEU A 121 -6.99 2.00 -4.17
CA LEU A 121 -6.57 0.75 -3.53
C LEU A 121 -7.03 0.69 -2.05
N ILE A 122 -6.97 1.84 -1.35
CA ILE A 122 -7.49 1.94 0.02
C ILE A 122 -9.01 1.69 0.04
N GLU A 123 -9.77 2.35 -0.83
CA GLU A 123 -11.22 2.16 -0.93
C GLU A 123 -11.59 0.71 -1.28
N LEU A 124 -10.86 0.08 -2.19
CA LEU A 124 -11.00 -1.35 -2.50
C LEU A 124 -10.77 -2.20 -1.24
N THR A 125 -9.70 -1.90 -0.51
CA THR A 125 -9.35 -2.56 0.75
C THR A 125 -10.35 -2.27 1.87
N GLU A 126 -11.20 -1.26 1.77
CA GLU A 126 -12.27 -1.04 2.74
C GLU A 126 -13.56 -1.79 2.39
N LYS A 127 -13.77 -2.08 1.10
CA LYS A 127 -15.01 -2.70 0.57
C LYS A 127 -15.01 -4.22 0.60
N VAL A 128 -13.85 -4.84 0.43
CA VAL A 128 -13.69 -6.30 0.36
C VAL A 128 -13.64 -6.94 1.74
#